data_AF-A0A2U8U463-F1
#
_entry.id   AF-A0A2U8U463-F1
#
_cell.length_a   1.000
_cell.length_b   1.000
_cell.length_c   1.000
_cell.angle_alpha   90.00
_cell.angle_beta   90.00
_cell.angle_gamma   90.00
#
_symmetry.space_group_name_H-M   'P 1'
#
loop_
_entity.id
_entity.type
_entity.pdbx_description
1 polymer ?
#
loop_
_entity_poly.entity_id
_entity_poly.type
_entity_poly.pdbx_seq_one_letter_code
_entity_poly.pdbx_strand_id
1 'polypeptide(L)' 'QTIGRERRPRLSDRPMLFYTEAFILEMFRHSSFLPFTIPHCTTRDTVLNGYFIPKDLCVFVNQWQIN' A
#
# COMPACT_ATOMS: atom_id res chain seq x y z
N GLN A 1 9.51 21.21 -17.49
CA GLN A 1 9.38 20.00 -18.35
C GLN A 1 10.68 19.22 -18.24
N THR A 2 10.67 17.94 -17.81
CA THR A 2 11.90 17.19 -17.48
C THR A 2 12.48 16.40 -18.67
N ILE A 3 11.67 15.70 -19.47
CA ILE A 3 12.16 14.81 -20.55
C ILE A 3 12.17 15.47 -21.94
N GLY A 4 11.34 16.50 -22.18
CA GLY A 4 11.17 17.10 -23.52
C GLY A 4 10.15 16.37 -24.39
N ARG A 5 10.11 16.66 -25.71
CA ARG A 5 9.21 16.01 -26.69
C ARG A 5 9.93 15.12 -27.71
N GLU A 6 11.26 15.18 -27.75
CA GLU A 6 12.12 14.46 -28.72
C GLU A 6 12.09 12.94 -28.55
N ARG A 7 11.72 12.44 -27.36
CA ARG A 7 11.62 11.02 -27.07
C ARG A 7 10.52 10.71 -26.09
N ARG A 8 10.07 9.45 -26.10
CA ARG A 8 9.16 8.91 -25.09
C ARG A 8 9.86 8.73 -23.72
N PRO A 9 9.12 8.83 -22.60
CA PRO A 9 9.63 8.49 -21.27
C PRO A 9 10.08 7.03 -21.19
N ARG A 10 11.07 6.76 -20.34
CA ARG A 10 11.61 5.43 -20.03
C ARG A 10 11.62 5.23 -18.53
N LEU A 11 11.66 3.98 -18.07
CA LEU A 11 11.72 3.68 -16.64
C LEU A 11 12.97 4.25 -15.95
N SER A 12 14.08 4.36 -16.69
CA SER A 12 15.31 5.02 -16.23
C SER A 12 15.12 6.50 -15.86
N ASP A 13 14.07 7.15 -16.36
CA ASP A 13 13.77 8.55 -16.07
C ASP A 13 13.04 8.71 -14.72
N ARG A 14 12.53 7.63 -14.11
CA ARG A 14 11.75 7.66 -12.86
C ARG A 14 12.41 8.48 -11.74
N PRO A 15 13.74 8.41 -11.49
CA PRO A 15 14.39 9.22 -10.46
C PRO A 15 14.32 10.73 -10.71
N MET A 16 13.97 11.18 -11.92
CA MET A 16 13.82 12.59 -12.28
C MET A 16 12.35 13.04 -12.35
N LEU A 17 11.39 12.11 -12.22
CA LEU A 17 9.95 12.34 -12.34
C LEU A 17 9.25 12.39 -10.97
N PHE A 18 9.77 13.19 -10.05
CA PHE A 18 9.32 13.24 -8.65
C PHE A 18 7.81 13.50 -8.51
N TYR A 19 7.24 14.40 -9.32
CA TYR A 19 5.81 14.72 -9.22
C TYR A 19 4.92 13.57 -9.71
N THR A 20 5.33 12.87 -10.77
CA THR A 20 4.61 11.69 -11.27
C THR A 20 4.66 10.57 -10.23
N GLU A 21 5.83 10.35 -9.60
CA GLU A 21 5.97 9.36 -8.54
C GLU A 21 5.10 9.72 -7.32
N ALA A 22 5.15 10.97 -6.87
CA ALA A 22 4.33 11.45 -5.76
C ALA A 22 2.83 11.31 -6.05
N PHE A 23 2.39 11.62 -7.28
CA PHE A 23 1.00 11.44 -7.69
C PHE A 23 0.57 9.97 -7.66
N ILE A 24 1.40 9.06 -8.19
CA ILE A 24 1.11 7.62 -8.19
C ILE A 24 0.98 7.11 -6.74
N LEU A 25 1.91 7.50 -5.86
CA LEU A 25 1.88 7.11 -4.45
C LEU A 25 0.64 7.67 -3.73
N GLU A 26 0.32 8.94 -3.97
CA GLU A 26 -0.85 9.58 -3.38
C GLU A 26 -2.17 8.99 -3.90
N MET A 27 -2.22 8.58 -5.16
CA MET A 27 -3.36 7.87 -5.71
C MET A 27 -3.56 6.50 -5.03
N PHE A 28 -2.48 5.76 -4.77
CA PHE A 28 -2.57 4.49 -4.03
C PHE A 28 -3.02 4.68 -2.58
N ARG A 29 -2.54 5.73 -1.91
CA ARG A 29 -2.99 6.10 -0.57
C ARG A 29 -4.47 6.49 -0.59
N HIS A 30 -4.84 7.48 -1.39
CA HIS A 30 -6.19 8.05 -1.40
C HIS A 30 -7.27 7.05 -1.83
N SER A 31 -7.01 6.27 -2.88
CA SER A 31 -7.99 5.28 -3.34
C SER A 31 -8.07 4.05 -2.43
N SER A 32 -6.99 3.73 -1.70
CA SER A 32 -6.86 2.50 -0.92
C SER A 32 -7.43 1.31 -1.68
N PHE A 33 -6.98 1.13 -2.92
CA PHE A 33 -7.59 0.23 -3.91
C PHE A 33 -7.93 -1.17 -3.37
N LEU A 34 -7.12 -1.67 -2.42
CA LEU A 34 -7.47 -2.81 -1.58
C LEU A 34 -7.74 -2.32 -0.14
N PRO A 35 -8.99 -1.99 0.22
CA PRO A 35 -9.30 -1.41 1.53
C PRO A 35 -9.11 -2.41 2.67
N PHE A 36 -9.26 -3.70 2.37
CA PHE A 36 -8.84 -4.81 3.21
C PHE A 36 -7.85 -5.68 2.44
N THR A 37 -6.83 -6.18 3.14
CA THR A 37 -5.93 -7.19 2.55
C THR A 37 -6.65 -8.52 2.38
N ILE A 38 -5.97 -9.49 1.76
CA ILE A 38 -6.42 -10.88 1.77
C ILE A 38 -6.62 -11.31 3.23
N PRO A 39 -7.75 -11.94 3.60
CA PRO A 39 -7.98 -12.39 4.96
C PRO A 39 -6.83 -13.25 5.48
N HIS A 40 -6.37 -12.94 6.68
CA HIS A 40 -5.31 -13.68 7.37
C HIS A 40 -5.92 -14.60 8.44
N CYS A 41 -5.09 -15.48 9.01
CA CYS A 41 -5.48 -16.33 10.12
C CYS A 41 -4.32 -16.44 11.13
N THR A 42 -4.61 -16.44 12.42
CA THR A 42 -3.59 -16.62 13.47
C THR A 42 -3.06 -18.06 13.49
N THR A 43 -1.74 -18.22 13.52
CA THR A 43 -1.11 -19.56 13.54
C THR A 43 -0.94 -20.13 14.96
N ARG A 44 -1.10 -19.28 15.97
CA ARG A 44 -1.07 -19.61 17.40
C ARG A 44 -1.80 -18.53 18.20
N ASP A 45 -2.13 -18.84 19.45
CA ASP A 45 -2.62 -17.85 20.40
C ASP A 45 -1.63 -16.69 20.53
N THR A 46 -2.14 -15.47 20.57
CA THR A 46 -1.33 -14.26 20.63
C THR A 46 -2.03 -13.13 21.37
N VAL A 47 -1.31 -12.04 21.61
CA VAL A 47 -1.84 -10.82 22.22
C VAL A 47 -1.44 -9.63 21.35
N LEU A 48 -2.42 -8.83 20.94
CA LEU A 48 -2.20 -7.59 20.20
C LEU A 48 -2.82 -6.43 20.96
N ASN A 49 -2.03 -5.41 21.30
CA ASN A 49 -2.47 -4.24 22.08
C ASN A 49 -3.22 -4.60 23.38
N GLY A 50 -2.79 -5.68 24.06
CA GLY A 50 -3.41 -6.17 25.29
C GLY A 50 -4.64 -7.07 25.09
N TYR A 51 -5.12 -7.26 23.85
CA TYR A 51 -6.23 -8.15 23.53
C TYR A 51 -5.72 -9.55 23.22
N PHE A 52 -6.26 -10.56 23.91
CA PHE A 52 -6.00 -11.96 23.60
C PHE A 52 -6.72 -12.38 22.31
N ILE A 53 -5.99 -13.02 21.40
CA ILE A 53 -6.47 -13.50 20.11
C ILE A 53 -6.16 -15.00 20.01
N PRO A 54 -7.17 -15.88 19.93
CA PRO A 54 -6.96 -17.32 19.78
C PRO A 54 -6.25 -17.69 18.47
N LYS A 55 -5.65 -18.88 18.46
CA LYS A 55 -5.21 -19.59 17.26
C LYS A 55 -6.39 -19.86 16.32
N ASP A 56 -6.10 -19.93 15.02
CA ASP A 56 -7.02 -20.26 13.94
C ASP A 56 -8.19 -19.24 13.80
N LEU A 57 -7.99 -18.00 14.28
CA LEU A 57 -8.94 -16.90 14.14
C LEU A 57 -8.67 -16.10 12.87
N CYS A 58 -9.73 -15.87 12.08
CA CYS A 58 -9.67 -14.99 10.90
C CYS A 58 -9.40 -13.54 11.31
N VAL A 59 -8.46 -12.88 10.62
CA VAL A 59 -8.03 -11.50 10.85
C VAL A 59 -8.15 -10.68 9.58
N PHE A 60 -8.76 -9.50 9.69
CA PHE A 60 -8.81 -8.51 8.62
C PHE A 60 -7.89 -7.35 8.94
N VAL A 61 -7.07 -6.93 7.96
CA VAL A 61 -6.26 -5.71 8.05
C VAL A 61 -6.98 -4.60 7.30
N ASN A 62 -7.40 -3.56 8.01
CA ASN A 62 -8.06 -2.39 7.42
C ASN A 62 -7.01 -1.42 6.88
N GLN A 63 -6.65 -1.57 5.61
CA GLN A 63 -5.69 -0.71 4.94
C GLN A 63 -6.24 0.71 4.74
N TRP A 64 -7.55 0.84 4.48
CA TRP A 64 -8.21 2.15 4.30
C TRP A 64 -8.05 3.06 5.52
N GLN A 65 -8.16 2.51 6.73
CA GLN A 65 -8.05 3.31 7.96
C GLN A 65 -6.65 3.88 8.20
N ILE A 66 -5.62 3.24 7.64
CA ILE A 66 -4.22 3.68 7.77
C ILE A 66 -3.86 4.71 6.71
N ASN A 67 -4.37 4.52 5.49
CA ASN A 67 -4.07 5.36 4.34
C ASN A 67 -4.75 6.73 4.45
#